data_AF-A0A949P5Z4-F1
#
_entry.id   AF-A0A949P5Z4-F1
#
_cell.length_a   1.000
_cell.length_b   1.000
_cell.length_c   1.000
_cell.angle_alpha   90.00
_cell.angle_beta   90.00
_cell.angle_gamma   90.00
#
_symmetry.space_group_name_H-M   'P 1'
#
loop_
_entity.id
_entity.type
_entity.pdbx_description
1 polymer ?
#
loop_
_entity_poly.entity_id
_entity_poly.type
_entity_poly.pdbx_seq_one_letter_code
_entity_poly.pdbx_strand_id
1 'polypeptide(L)'
;MTKNHAVSLLFIIFASFAQAEGPSSNLGLSEEETLWLKAHPSVRFTGDPNWLPYEAFDENGQYIGIVAEHLRLIEEMTQLEIEMSPSATWTE
;
A
#
# COMPACT_ATOMS: atom_id res chain seq x y z
N MET A 1 -48.10 25.85 21.76
CA MET A 1 -47.44 24.56 22.11
C MET A 1 -47.19 23.85 20.79
N THR A 2 -45.99 23.58 20.29
CA THR A 2 -44.62 23.50 20.82
C THR A 2 -43.64 23.90 19.71
N LYS A 3 -42.50 24.50 20.09
CA LYS A 3 -41.39 24.89 19.21
C LYS A 3 -40.54 23.66 18.86
N ASN A 4 -40.25 23.42 17.58
CA ASN A 4 -39.23 22.44 17.17
C ASN A 4 -37.96 23.19 16.75
N HIS A 5 -37.14 23.54 17.73
CA HIS A 5 -35.72 23.84 17.55
C HIS A 5 -34.94 22.78 18.32
N ALA A 6 -34.28 21.86 17.60
CA ALA A 6 -33.10 21.10 18.03
C ALA A 6 -32.94 19.86 17.14
N VAL A 7 -32.40 20.04 15.94
CA VAL A 7 -31.55 19.01 15.34
C VAL A 7 -30.21 19.69 15.06
N SER A 8 -29.61 20.22 16.13
CA SER A 8 -28.20 20.55 16.20
C SER A 8 -27.52 19.40 16.91
N LEU A 9 -26.35 19.00 16.40
CA LEU A 9 -25.31 18.25 17.10
C LEU A 9 -25.54 16.73 17.25
N LEU A 10 -25.47 15.97 16.15
CA LEU A 10 -25.07 14.56 16.23
C LEU A 10 -24.42 14.04 14.93
N PHE A 11 -23.39 14.72 14.43
CA PHE A 11 -22.54 14.23 13.33
C PHE A 11 -21.05 14.54 13.57
N ILE A 12 -20.62 14.56 14.84
CA ILE A 12 -19.21 14.85 15.21
C ILE A 12 -18.53 13.60 15.80
N ILE A 13 -19.15 12.41 15.78
CA ILE A 13 -18.57 11.23 16.45
C ILE A 13 -18.54 9.99 15.55
N PHE A 14 -18.08 10.13 14.29
CA PHE A 14 -17.78 8.95 13.46
C PHE A 14 -16.50 9.05 12.63
N ALA A 15 -15.66 10.05 12.90
CA ALA A 15 -14.34 10.16 12.31
C ALA A 15 -13.25 10.20 13.39
N SER A 16 -13.40 9.39 14.45
CA SER A 16 -12.22 8.72 14.98
C SER A 16 -11.83 7.65 13.97
N PHE A 17 -11.34 8.10 12.80
CA PHE A 17 -10.52 7.25 11.97
C PHE A 17 -9.41 6.77 12.91
N ALA A 18 -9.43 5.48 13.19
CA ALA A 18 -8.35 4.82 13.87
C ALA A 18 -7.07 5.25 13.15
N GLN A 19 -6.27 6.09 13.78
CA GLN A 19 -4.85 6.09 13.47
C GLN A 19 -4.38 4.72 13.96
N ALA A 20 -4.43 3.75 13.06
CA ALA A 20 -3.60 2.58 13.18
C ALA A 20 -2.17 3.09 13.02
N GLU A 21 -1.60 3.59 14.11
CA GLU A 21 -0.16 3.70 14.24
C GLU A 21 0.34 2.24 14.31
N GLY A 22 0.52 1.65 13.13
CA GLY A 22 1.34 0.46 12.98
C GLY A 22 2.70 0.72 13.62
N PRO A 23 3.42 -0.33 14.06
CA PRO A 23 4.71 -0.14 14.71
C PRO A 23 5.59 0.76 13.84
N SER A 24 5.88 1.96 14.33
CA SER A 24 6.81 2.88 13.69
C SER A 24 8.22 2.32 13.89
N SER A 25 8.54 1.25 13.19
CA SER A 25 9.91 0.78 13.06
C SER A 25 10.65 1.91 12.36
N ASN A 26 11.57 2.55 13.08
CA ASN A 26 12.47 3.49 12.44
C ASN A 26 13.34 2.68 11.48
N LEU A 27 13.02 2.77 10.19
CA LEU A 27 13.71 2.05 9.12
C LEU A 27 15.15 2.53 8.89
N GLY A 28 15.59 3.59 9.57
CA GLY A 28 16.93 4.16 9.41
C GLY A 28 17.13 4.83 8.05
N LEU A 29 16.03 5.22 7.39
CA LEU A 29 16.07 5.90 6.10
C LEU A 29 16.71 7.29 6.24
N SER A 30 17.45 7.69 5.21
CA SER A 30 17.91 9.06 5.05
C SER A 30 16.74 10.04 4.88
N GLU A 31 17.02 11.32 5.06
CA GLU A 31 16.04 12.38 4.81
C GLU A 31 15.55 12.36 3.36
N GLU A 32 16.46 12.12 2.40
CA GLU A 32 16.14 12.04 0.98
C GLU A 32 15.18 10.88 0.66
N GLU A 33 15.46 9.67 1.18
CA GLU A 33 14.59 8.50 0.98
C GLU A 33 13.21 8.70 1.63
N THR A 34 13.18 9.30 2.82
CA THR A 34 11.92 9.62 3.52
C THR A 34 11.09 10.61 2.71
N LEU A 35 11.72 11.65 2.14
CA LEU A 35 11.05 12.63 1.29
C LEU A 35 10.59 11.98 -0.03
N TRP A 36 11.39 11.08 -0.59
CA TRP A 36 11.02 10.35 -1.79
C TRP A 36 9.77 9.49 -1.58
N LEU A 37 9.72 8.70 -0.50
CA LEU A 37 8.54 7.89 -0.17
C LEU A 37 7.29 8.75 0.03
N LYS A 38 7.41 9.90 0.71
CA LYS A 38 6.29 10.84 0.87
C LYS A 38 5.80 11.42 -0.46
N ALA A 39 6.70 11.65 -1.41
CA ALA A 39 6.36 12.18 -2.73
C ALA A 39 5.82 11.12 -3.70
N HIS A 40 6.11 9.83 -3.45
CA HIS A 40 5.74 8.70 -4.30
C HIS A 40 4.98 7.65 -3.48
N PRO A 41 3.71 7.90 -3.11
CA PRO A 41 2.94 6.98 -2.28
C PRO A 41 2.60 5.66 -3.00
N SER A 42 2.67 5.63 -4.33
CA SER A 42 2.49 4.45 -5.15
C SER A 42 3.61 4.33 -6.18
N VAL A 43 4.06 3.10 -6.42
CA VAL A 43 5.02 2.75 -7.47
C VAL A 43 4.49 1.60 -8.31
N ARG A 44 4.78 1.64 -9.60
CA ARG A 44 4.45 0.54 -10.51
C ARG A 44 5.60 -0.46 -10.55
N PHE A 45 5.27 -1.73 -10.40
CA PHE A 45 6.22 -2.84 -10.47
C PHE A 45 5.80 -3.84 -11.55
N THR A 46 6.77 -4.42 -12.25
CA THR A 46 6.55 -5.58 -13.12
C THR A 46 7.68 -6.57 -12.88
N GLY A 47 7.36 -7.84 -13.06
CA GLY A 47 8.31 -8.94 -12.96
C GLY A 47 8.32 -9.82 -14.20
N ASP A 48 9.19 -10.83 -14.19
CA ASP A 48 9.13 -11.94 -15.14
C ASP A 48 7.85 -12.75 -14.87
N PRO A 49 6.99 -12.95 -15.88
CA PRO A 49 5.72 -13.64 -15.68
C PRO A 49 5.84 -15.15 -15.44
N ASN A 50 6.99 -15.79 -15.71
CA ASN A 50 7.10 -17.25 -15.75
C ASN A 50 8.39 -17.78 -15.10
N TRP A 51 8.83 -17.21 -13.98
CA TRP A 51 10.11 -17.55 -13.33
C TRP A 51 9.98 -18.05 -11.89
N LEU A 52 9.04 -18.98 -11.66
CA LEU A 52 8.95 -19.66 -10.37
C LEU A 52 10.24 -20.45 -10.06
N PRO A 53 10.62 -20.54 -8.77
CA PRO A 53 9.89 -20.08 -7.58
C PRO A 53 10.09 -18.60 -7.22
N TYR A 54 10.86 -17.83 -8.01
CA TYR A 54 11.21 -16.46 -7.68
C TYR A 54 10.04 -15.51 -7.90
N GLU A 55 9.50 -15.48 -9.11
CA GLU A 55 8.42 -14.58 -9.50
C GLU A 55 7.60 -15.13 -10.67
N ALA A 56 6.29 -14.86 -10.67
CA ALA A 56 5.39 -15.14 -11.80
C ALA A 56 4.08 -14.38 -11.63
N PHE A 57 3.21 -14.46 -12.64
CA PHE A 57 1.78 -14.14 -12.50
C PHE A 57 0.96 -15.43 -12.54
N ASP A 58 0.00 -15.59 -11.63
CA ASP A 58 -0.94 -16.70 -11.66
C ASP A 58 -2.05 -16.51 -12.74
N GLU A 59 -2.94 -17.50 -12.87
CA GLU A 59 -4.05 -17.45 -13.85
C GLU A 59 -5.03 -16.28 -13.60
N ASN A 60 -5.04 -15.72 -12.39
CA ASN A 60 -5.86 -14.56 -12.01
C ASN A 60 -5.09 -13.23 -12.15
N GLY A 61 -3.85 -13.26 -12.65
CA GLY A 61 -2.98 -12.10 -12.78
C GLY A 61 -2.40 -11.61 -11.46
N GLN A 62 -2.41 -12.42 -10.39
CA GLN A 62 -1.76 -12.11 -9.13
C GLN A 62 -0.25 -12.37 -9.24
N TYR A 63 0.55 -11.41 -8.78
CA TYR A 63 2.00 -11.58 -8.72
C TYR A 63 2.36 -12.51 -7.55
N ILE A 64 3.05 -13.61 -7.83
CA ILE A 64 3.35 -14.69 -6.89
C ILE A 64 4.84 -15.04 -6.89
N GLY A 65 5.27 -15.74 -5.85
CA GLY A 65 6.65 -16.22 -5.70
C GLY A 65 7.36 -15.57 -4.51
N ILE A 66 8.64 -15.88 -4.37
CA ILE A 66 9.47 -15.34 -3.29
C ILE A 66 9.53 -13.81 -3.33
N VAL A 67 9.65 -13.23 -4.53
CA VAL A 67 9.73 -11.76 -4.69
C VAL A 67 8.43 -11.09 -4.23
N ALA A 68 7.26 -11.67 -4.53
CA ALA A 68 5.97 -11.14 -4.10
C ALA A 68 5.89 -10.98 -2.57
N GLU A 69 6.41 -11.96 -1.81
CA GLU A 69 6.43 -11.89 -0.35
C GLU A 69 7.37 -10.79 0.17
N HIS A 70 8.50 -10.55 -0.52
CA HIS A 70 9.38 -9.44 -0.15
C HIS A 70 8.74 -8.09 -0.43
N LEU A 71 8.04 -7.95 -1.57
CA LEU A 71 7.31 -6.72 -1.89
C LEU A 71 6.24 -6.44 -0.84
N ARG A 72 5.49 -7.47 -0.40
CA ARG A 72 4.51 -7.34 0.69
C ARG A 72 5.14 -6.81 1.98
N LEU A 73 6.31 -7.32 2.38
CA LEU A 73 7.04 -6.82 3.55
C LEU A 73 7.50 -5.37 3.37
N ILE A 74 7.93 -4.99 2.16
CA ILE A 74 8.30 -3.61 1.85
C ILE A 74 7.08 -2.69 1.99
N GLU A 75 5.92 -3.07 1.46
CA GLU A 75 4.67 -2.31 1.62
C GLU A 75 4.32 -2.12 3.11
N GLU A 76 4.38 -3.19 3.90
CA GLU A 76 4.10 -3.13 5.35
C GLU A 76 5.06 -2.21 6.11
N MET A 77 6.35 -2.24 5.74
CA MET A 77 7.39 -1.46 6.41
C MET A 77 7.36 0.01 6.00
N THR A 78 7.10 0.29 4.73
CA THR A 78 7.26 1.64 4.14
C THR A 78 5.95 2.38 3.92
N GLN A 79 4.81 1.68 4.02
CA GLN A 79 3.49 2.17 3.60
C GLN A 79 3.41 2.57 2.12
N LEU A 80 4.35 2.10 1.31
CA LEU A 80 4.33 2.26 -0.13
C LEU A 80 3.27 1.33 -0.73
N GLU A 81 2.48 1.82 -1.67
CA GLU A 81 1.59 1.00 -2.49
C GLU A 81 2.35 0.51 -3.73
N ILE A 82 2.38 -0.80 -3.96
CA ILE A 82 3.05 -1.40 -5.12
C ILE A 82 2.00 -1.91 -6.10
N GLU A 83 1.82 -1.16 -7.18
CA GLU A 83 0.92 -1.50 -8.27
C GLU A 83 1.58 -2.49 -9.24
N MET A 84 1.13 -3.75 -9.20
CA MET A 84 1.58 -4.77 -10.13
C MET A 84 1.07 -4.50 -11.54
N SER A 85 1.99 -4.39 -12.49
CA SER A 85 1.73 -4.20 -13.91
C SER A 85 2.19 -5.45 -14.65
N PRO A 86 1.28 -6.36 -15.07
CA PRO A 86 1.66 -7.56 -15.80
C PRO A 86 2.44 -7.23 -17.08
N SER A 87 3.51 -7.97 -17.33
CA SER A 87 4.22 -7.95 -18.61
C SER A 87 4.01 -9.27 -19.34
N ALA A 88 3.92 -9.22 -20.68
CA ALA A 88 3.77 -10.43 -21.48
C ALA A 88 5.10 -11.21 -21.60
N THR A 89 6.22 -10.49 -21.57
CA THR A 89 7.57 -11.03 -21.74
C THR A 89 8.57 -10.12 -21.05
N TRP A 90 9.59 -10.73 -20.43
CA TRP A 90 10.83 -10.02 -20.14
C TRP A 90 11.72 -10.07 -21.39
N THR A 91 12.07 -8.92 -21.96
CA THR A 91 13.07 -8.85 -23.04
C THR A 91 14.37 -8.38 -22.41
N GLU A 92 15.39 -9.25 -22.46
CA GLU A 92 16.76 -8.92 -22.09
C GLU A 92 17.42 -7.98 -23.10
#